data_AF-C0QBK8-F1
#
_entry.id   AF-C0QBK8-F1
#
_cell.length_a   1.000
_cell.length_b   1.000
_cell.length_c   1.000
_cell.angle_alpha   90.00
_cell.angle_beta   90.00
_cell.angle_gamma   90.00
#
_symmetry.space_group_name_H-M   'P 1'
#
loop_
_entity.id
_entity.type
_entity.pdbx_description
1 polymer ?
#
loop_
_entity_poly.entity_id
_entity_poly.type
_entity_poly.pdbx_seq_one_letter_code
_entity_poly.pdbx_strand_id
1 'polypeptide(L)'
;MIIEADIASEKVNELQKIIDSYLRKEKEYLSEIDILNEQIRCLKDKLFGRKSEKKPVDDKQLSLFDLPEEDFPIVEESEEDDEIVVPEHKRKKRGRKPIPEDLPRIEVIHDIDEAEKLCKCGCLKTCIGEEVSEQLDIVPSKIQVIRNVRPKYACKKCEGVESDGPTVAIARLPEQIIPKCIGTPGLIAFVITAKFVDALPFYRQEKQFLRIGVKISRATM
;
A
#
# COMPACT_ATOMS: atom_id res chain seq x y z
N MET A 1 46.27 -44.00 -65.88
CA MET A 1 46.59 -44.27 -64.46
C MET A 1 46.84 -43.00 -63.64
N ILE A 2 47.53 -41.95 -64.13
CA ILE A 2 47.76 -40.74 -63.33
C ILE A 2 46.49 -39.87 -63.18
N ILE A 3 45.69 -39.73 -64.25
CA ILE A 3 44.47 -38.89 -64.26
C ILE A 3 43.35 -39.44 -63.35
N GLU A 4 43.22 -40.76 -63.21
CA GLU A 4 42.21 -41.38 -62.34
C GLU A 4 42.53 -41.22 -60.85
N ALA A 5 43.82 -41.11 -60.48
CA ALA A 5 44.25 -40.88 -59.11
C ALA A 5 43.98 -39.44 -58.66
N ASP A 6 44.14 -38.47 -59.55
CA ASP A 6 43.85 -37.05 -59.26
C ASP A 6 42.34 -36.79 -59.10
N ILE A 7 41.49 -37.41 -59.95
CA ILE A 7 40.03 -37.32 -59.83
C ILE A 7 39.52 -37.99 -58.54
N ALA A 8 40.16 -39.08 -58.11
CA ALA A 8 39.84 -39.73 -56.85
C ALA A 8 40.23 -38.85 -55.64
N SER A 9 41.38 -38.16 -55.69
CA SER A 9 41.83 -37.21 -54.67
C SER A 9 40.89 -36.00 -54.53
N GLU A 10 40.44 -35.43 -55.66
CA GLU A 10 39.47 -34.33 -55.66
C GLU A 10 38.13 -34.74 -55.05
N LYS A 11 37.61 -35.93 -55.41
CA LYS A 11 36.37 -36.47 -54.83
C LYS A 11 36.49 -36.73 -53.32
N VAL A 12 37.63 -37.20 -52.85
CA VAL A 12 37.87 -37.39 -51.40
C VAL A 12 37.88 -36.05 -50.67
N ASN A 13 38.48 -35.00 -51.26
CA ASN A 13 38.48 -33.66 -50.69
C ASN A 13 37.07 -33.02 -50.67
N GLU A 14 36.26 -33.25 -51.70
CA GLU A 14 34.86 -32.83 -51.72
C GLU A 14 34.03 -33.53 -50.64
N LEU A 15 34.21 -34.85 -50.47
CA LEU A 15 33.53 -35.61 -49.42
C LEU A 15 33.95 -35.14 -48.02
N GLN A 16 35.23 -34.82 -47.80
CA GLN A 16 35.70 -34.25 -46.52
C GLN A 16 35.05 -32.90 -46.23
N LYS A 17 34.94 -32.01 -47.23
CA LYS A 17 34.24 -30.72 -47.07
C LYS A 17 32.76 -30.91 -46.73
N ILE A 18 32.12 -31.90 -47.33
CA ILE A 18 30.72 -32.23 -47.06
C ILE A 18 30.59 -32.73 -45.61
N ILE A 19 31.45 -33.65 -45.17
CA ILE A 19 31.46 -34.16 -43.79
C ILE A 19 31.65 -33.03 -42.78
N ASP A 20 32.61 -32.13 -43.01
CA ASP A 20 32.84 -30.96 -42.15
C ASP A 20 31.63 -30.04 -42.07
N SER A 21 30.90 -29.88 -43.18
CA SER A 21 29.67 -29.08 -43.21
C SER A 21 28.54 -29.73 -42.39
N TYR A 22 28.43 -31.06 -42.42
CA TYR A 22 27.46 -31.80 -41.60
C TYR A 22 27.81 -31.75 -40.12
N LEU A 23 29.10 -31.91 -39.77
CA LEU A 23 29.56 -31.81 -38.39
C LEU A 23 29.32 -30.42 -37.78
N ARG A 24 29.42 -29.35 -38.59
CA ARG A 24 29.08 -27.99 -38.15
C ARG A 24 27.59 -27.86 -37.85
N LYS A 25 26.73 -28.33 -38.76
CA LYS A 25 25.27 -28.32 -38.57
C LYS A 25 24.85 -29.14 -37.35
N GLU A 26 25.48 -30.29 -37.14
CA GLU A 26 25.20 -31.12 -35.96
C GLU A 26 25.51 -30.37 -34.66
N LYS A 27 26.64 -29.66 -34.59
CA LYS A 27 26.98 -28.82 -33.44
C LYS A 27 25.99 -27.66 -33.24
N GLU A 28 25.57 -27.02 -34.32
CA GLU A 28 24.56 -25.95 -34.27
C GLU A 28 23.23 -26.48 -33.72
N TYR A 29 22.75 -27.60 -34.25
CA TYR A 29 21.51 -28.22 -33.76
C TYR A 29 21.60 -28.67 -32.30
N LEU A 30 22.74 -29.21 -31.87
CA LEU A 30 22.94 -29.56 -30.46
C LEU A 30 22.87 -28.33 -29.55
N SER A 31 23.53 -27.23 -29.93
CA SER A 31 23.44 -25.98 -29.16
C SER A 31 22.02 -25.41 -29.12
N GLU A 32 21.27 -25.54 -30.21
CA GLU A 32 19.90 -25.05 -30.29
C GLU A 32 18.96 -25.89 -29.41
N ILE A 33 19.15 -27.21 -29.40
CA ILE A 33 18.45 -28.14 -28.52
C ILE A 33 18.72 -27.81 -27.05
N ASP A 34 19.97 -27.55 -26.67
CA ASP A 34 20.31 -27.18 -25.30
C ASP A 34 19.63 -25.88 -24.86
N ILE A 35 19.64 -24.86 -25.72
CA ILE A 35 18.95 -23.58 -25.47
C ILE A 35 17.45 -23.79 -25.31
N LEU A 36 16.82 -24.56 -26.22
CA LEU A 36 15.39 -24.83 -26.17
C LEU A 36 15.01 -25.63 -24.91
N ASN A 37 15.84 -26.59 -24.51
CA ASN A 37 15.63 -27.37 -23.28
C ASN A 37 15.67 -26.48 -22.03
N GLU A 38 16.64 -25.55 -21.94
CA GLU A 38 16.71 -24.59 -20.83
C GLU A 38 15.53 -23.61 -20.82
N GLN A 39 15.08 -23.15 -21.99
CA GLN A 39 13.87 -22.33 -22.09
C GLN A 39 12.64 -23.09 -21.60
N ILE A 40 12.47 -24.35 -22.01
CA ILE A 40 11.37 -25.22 -21.54
C ILE A 40 11.46 -25.43 -20.04
N ARG A 41 12.65 -25.66 -19.48
CA ARG A 41 12.86 -25.82 -18.03
C ARG A 41 12.41 -24.57 -17.29
N CYS A 42 12.86 -23.39 -17.71
CA CYS A 42 12.47 -22.11 -17.13
C CYS A 42 10.95 -21.86 -17.22
N LEU A 43 10.31 -22.21 -18.33
CA LEU A 43 8.86 -22.09 -18.48
C LEU A 43 8.10 -23.07 -17.58
N LYS A 44 8.57 -24.32 -17.47
CA LYS A 44 7.99 -25.32 -16.55
C LYS A 44 8.11 -24.86 -15.11
N ASP A 45 9.24 -24.28 -14.71
CA ASP A 45 9.43 -23.74 -13.36
C ASP A 45 8.52 -22.53 -13.10
N LYS A 46 8.25 -21.68 -14.11
CA LYS A 46 7.30 -20.56 -13.96
C LYS A 46 5.83 -21.02 -13.88
N LEU A 47 5.45 -22.03 -14.65
CA LEU A 47 4.08 -22.52 -14.74
C LEU A 47 3.72 -23.46 -13.58
N PHE A 48 4.61 -24.41 -13.29
CA PHE A 48 4.39 -25.51 -12.35
C PHE A 48 5.32 -25.45 -11.13
N GLY A 49 6.32 -24.58 -11.13
CA GLY A 49 7.19 -24.40 -9.98
C GLY A 49 6.50 -23.66 -8.85
N ARG A 50 7.08 -23.81 -7.66
CA ARG A 50 6.57 -23.21 -6.43
C ARG A 50 6.70 -21.69 -6.54
N LYS A 51 5.59 -20.97 -6.44
CA LYS A 51 5.56 -19.49 -6.40
C LYS A 51 6.06 -18.90 -5.08
N SER A 52 6.39 -19.75 -4.11
CA SER A 52 6.84 -19.37 -2.77
C SER A 52 8.25 -19.87 -2.53
N GLU A 53 9.13 -18.99 -2.07
CA GLU A 53 10.51 -19.31 -1.66
C GLU A 53 10.58 -20.07 -0.33
N LYS A 54 9.45 -20.51 0.23
CA LYS A 54 9.41 -21.38 1.40
C LYS A 54 10.07 -22.72 1.05
N LYS A 55 11.35 -22.84 1.41
CA LYS A 55 12.06 -24.11 1.43
C LYS A 55 11.46 -24.99 2.54
N PRO A 56 11.37 -26.31 2.36
CA PRO A 56 11.17 -27.20 3.50
C PRO A 56 12.28 -26.92 4.50
N VAL A 57 11.92 -26.81 5.77
CA VAL A 57 12.87 -26.58 6.86
C VAL A 57 13.92 -27.70 6.77
N ASP A 58 15.16 -27.33 6.48
CA ASP A 58 16.27 -28.26 6.48
C ASP A 58 16.75 -28.33 7.93
N ASP A 59 16.52 -29.46 8.60
CA ASP A 59 16.89 -29.69 10.01
C ASP A 59 18.40 -29.49 10.27
N LYS A 60 19.22 -29.39 9.22
CA LYS A 60 20.66 -29.15 9.29
C LYS A 60 21.06 -27.67 9.17
N GLN A 61 20.14 -26.78 8.80
CA GLN A 61 20.42 -25.35 8.71
C GLN A 61 20.09 -24.70 10.06
N LEU A 62 21.10 -24.27 10.82
CA LEU A 62 20.88 -23.48 12.04
C LEU A 62 20.06 -22.23 11.72
N SER A 63 18.93 -22.08 12.41
CA SER A 63 18.12 -20.86 12.42
C SER A 63 18.97 -19.68 12.89
N LEU A 64 19.33 -18.78 11.97
CA LEU A 64 20.10 -17.56 12.26
C LEU A 64 19.38 -16.59 13.22
N PHE A 65 18.11 -16.84 13.54
CA PHE A 65 17.23 -15.97 14.31
C PHE A 65 16.37 -16.71 15.35
N ASP A 66 16.82 -17.84 15.90
CA ASP A 66 16.17 -18.44 17.08
C ASP A 66 16.55 -17.65 18.33
N LEU A 67 15.82 -16.54 18.57
CA LEU A 67 15.59 -16.07 19.93
C LEU A 67 14.47 -16.91 20.53
N PRO A 68 14.55 -17.32 21.81
CA PRO A 68 13.46 -18.03 22.46
C PRO A 68 12.29 -17.05 22.68
N GLU A 69 11.34 -17.03 21.74
CA GLU A 69 9.97 -16.66 22.06
C GLU A 69 9.32 -17.91 22.69
N GLU A 70 8.68 -17.76 23.85
CA GLU A 70 8.00 -18.87 24.52
C GLU A 70 6.89 -19.41 23.61
N ASP A 71 7.09 -20.62 23.09
CA ASP A 71 6.13 -21.33 22.27
C ASP A 71 4.86 -21.65 23.08
N PHE A 72 3.73 -21.07 22.69
CA PHE A 72 2.43 -21.58 23.07
C PHE A 72 2.20 -22.92 22.34
N PRO A 73 1.79 -24.00 23.03
CA PRO A 73 1.58 -25.29 22.39
C PRO A 73 0.42 -25.19 21.39
N ILE A 74 0.74 -25.34 20.10
CA ILE A 74 -0.25 -25.59 19.05
C ILE A 74 -0.47 -27.10 19.07
N VAL A 75 -1.65 -27.51 19.53
CA VAL A 75 -2.12 -28.90 19.45
C VAL A 75 -2.50 -29.15 17.99
N GLU A 76 -1.79 -30.06 17.34
CA GLU A 76 -2.21 -30.65 16.07
C GLU A 76 -3.34 -31.65 16.34
N GLU A 77 -4.59 -31.24 16.12
CA GLU A 77 -5.71 -32.17 15.98
C GLU A 77 -5.91 -32.47 14.49
N SER A 78 -5.85 -33.76 14.20
CA SER A 78 -6.09 -34.41 12.91
C SER A 78 -7.46 -34.07 12.33
N GLU A 79 -7.46 -33.77 11.03
CA GLU A 79 -8.64 -33.47 10.22
C GLU A 79 -9.58 -34.68 10.13
N GLU A 80 -10.77 -34.57 10.72
CA GLU A 80 -11.96 -35.30 10.30
C GLU A 80 -12.88 -34.30 9.56
N ASP A 81 -13.31 -34.66 8.35
CA ASP A 81 -14.16 -33.86 7.48
C ASP A 81 -15.57 -33.70 8.08
N ASP A 82 -15.71 -32.76 9.02
CA ASP A 82 -17.01 -32.30 9.50
C ASP A 82 -17.53 -31.15 8.64
N GLU A 83 -18.81 -31.24 8.25
CA GLU A 83 -19.51 -30.16 7.54
C GLU A 83 -19.49 -28.87 8.36
N ILE A 84 -18.65 -27.92 7.94
CA ILE A 84 -18.50 -26.63 8.59
C ILE A 84 -19.75 -25.79 8.31
N VAL A 85 -20.64 -25.66 9.30
CA VAL A 85 -21.70 -24.65 9.28
C VAL A 85 -21.05 -23.27 9.41
N VAL A 86 -20.93 -22.57 8.29
CA VAL A 86 -20.33 -21.22 8.23
C VAL A 86 -21.26 -20.24 8.97
N PRO A 87 -20.84 -19.65 10.10
CA PRO A 87 -21.67 -18.71 10.84
C PRO A 87 -21.84 -17.41 10.03
N GLU A 88 -23.05 -16.85 10.06
CA GLU A 88 -23.41 -15.64 9.34
C GLU A 88 -22.41 -14.50 9.67
N HIS A 89 -21.60 -14.12 8.68
CA HIS A 89 -20.56 -13.14 8.88
C HIS A 89 -21.17 -11.74 9.07
N LYS A 90 -21.14 -11.21 10.29
CA LYS A 90 -21.43 -9.80 10.54
C LYS A 90 -20.41 -8.93 9.79
N ARG A 91 -20.83 -8.33 8.68
CA ARG A 91 -20.03 -7.31 7.99
C ARG A 91 -19.76 -6.16 8.95
N LYS A 92 -18.49 -6.01 9.37
CA LYS A 92 -18.04 -4.81 10.09
C LYS A 92 -18.39 -3.59 9.24
N LYS A 93 -19.03 -2.58 9.86
CA LYS A 93 -19.37 -1.32 9.19
C LYS A 93 -18.12 -0.77 8.52
N ARG A 94 -18.16 -0.63 7.20
CA ARG A 94 -17.10 0.02 6.42
C ARG A 94 -17.18 1.52 6.72
N GLY A 95 -16.18 2.03 7.43
CA GLY A 95 -16.10 3.42 7.83
C GLY A 95 -14.73 3.73 8.41
N ARG A 96 -14.36 5.02 8.43
CA ARG A 96 -13.13 5.47 9.06
C ARG A 96 -13.23 5.24 10.56
N LYS A 97 -12.17 4.72 11.15
CA LYS A 97 -12.09 4.57 12.60
C LYS A 97 -11.91 5.95 13.23
N PRO A 98 -12.57 6.22 14.38
CA PRO A 98 -12.33 7.45 15.12
C PRO A 98 -10.87 7.51 15.57
N ILE A 99 -10.36 8.74 15.72
CA ILE A 99 -9.03 8.98 16.27
C ILE A 99 -9.07 8.68 17.78
N PRO A 100 -8.04 8.05 18.36
CA PRO A 100 -7.99 7.76 19.80
C PRO A 100 -8.19 9.01 20.66
N GLU A 101 -8.92 8.87 21.77
CA GLU A 101 -9.23 9.98 22.68
C GLU A 101 -8.02 10.44 23.48
N ASP A 102 -7.06 9.55 23.72
CA ASP A 102 -5.87 9.78 24.56
C ASP A 102 -4.85 10.76 23.94
N LEU A 103 -5.00 11.11 22.66
CA LEU A 103 -4.08 12.02 21.98
C LEU A 103 -4.39 13.49 22.33
N PRO A 104 -3.36 14.34 22.49
CA PRO A 104 -3.56 15.76 22.77
C PRO A 104 -4.27 16.44 21.58
N ARG A 105 -5.35 17.16 21.88
CA ARG A 105 -6.12 17.96 20.90
C ARG A 105 -5.69 19.41 20.94
N ILE A 106 -5.35 19.97 19.80
CA ILE A 106 -5.13 21.40 19.60
C ILE A 106 -6.33 21.96 18.84
N GLU A 107 -7.05 22.88 19.46
CA GLU A 107 -8.23 23.50 18.86
C GLU A 107 -7.81 24.69 17.99
N VAL A 108 -8.25 24.67 16.73
CA VAL A 108 -8.08 25.77 15.78
C VAL A 108 -9.47 26.26 15.39
N ILE A 109 -9.81 27.47 15.84
CA ILE A 109 -11.11 28.08 15.58
C ILE A 109 -11.03 28.85 14.27
N HIS A 110 -11.84 28.45 13.30
CA HIS A 110 -12.01 29.16 12.03
C HIS A 110 -13.31 29.94 12.11
N ASP A 111 -13.18 31.20 12.48
CA ASP A 111 -14.31 32.10 12.69
C ASP A 111 -14.55 32.99 11.46
N ILE A 112 -15.75 33.56 11.37
CA ILE A 112 -16.11 34.47 10.28
C ILE A 112 -15.71 35.90 10.64
N ASP A 113 -15.35 36.71 9.65
CA ASP A 113 -15.08 38.14 9.83
C ASP A 113 -16.23 38.88 10.53
N GLU A 114 -15.88 39.89 11.32
CA GLU A 114 -16.84 40.67 12.12
C GLU A 114 -17.92 41.34 11.27
N ALA A 115 -17.57 41.76 10.05
CA ALA A 115 -18.51 42.35 9.10
C ALA A 115 -19.61 41.36 8.67
N GLU A 116 -19.28 40.06 8.57
CA GLU A 116 -20.25 39.02 8.18
C GLU A 116 -21.11 38.53 9.35
N LYS A 117 -20.72 38.86 10.60
CA LYS A 117 -21.54 38.62 11.80
C LYS A 117 -22.74 39.57 11.88
N LEU A 118 -22.74 40.66 11.10
CA LEU A 118 -23.89 41.56 10.96
C LEU A 118 -24.86 41.02 9.89
N CYS A 119 -26.14 40.89 10.26
CA CYS A 119 -27.18 40.54 9.32
C CYS A 119 -27.69 41.79 8.58
N LYS A 120 -28.21 41.62 7.34
CA LYS A 120 -28.81 42.72 6.57
C LYS A 120 -30.00 43.40 7.28
N CYS A 121 -30.66 42.69 8.20
CA CYS A 121 -31.70 43.24 9.07
C CYS A 121 -31.17 44.13 10.23
N GLY A 122 -29.86 44.40 10.29
CA GLY A 122 -29.20 45.23 11.31
C GLY A 122 -28.94 44.54 12.64
N CYS A 123 -29.26 43.25 12.79
CA CYS A 123 -29.02 42.48 14.01
C CYS A 123 -27.70 41.68 13.95
N LEU A 124 -27.05 41.50 15.09
CA LEU A 124 -25.91 40.59 15.24
C LEU A 124 -26.37 39.13 15.17
N LYS A 125 -25.72 38.32 14.34
CA LYS A 125 -25.98 36.88 14.25
C LYS A 125 -25.50 36.20 15.54
N THR A 126 -26.29 35.29 16.06
CA THR A 126 -25.94 34.48 17.25
C THR A 126 -25.33 33.15 16.83
N CYS A 127 -24.38 32.63 17.62
CA CYS A 127 -23.85 31.27 17.43
C CYS A 127 -24.94 30.24 17.79
N ILE A 128 -25.24 29.33 16.88
CA ILE A 128 -26.29 28.30 17.00
C ILE A 128 -25.70 26.91 17.21
N GLY A 129 -24.44 26.71 16.85
CA GLY A 129 -23.72 25.46 17.04
C GLY A 129 -22.38 25.50 16.33
N GLU A 130 -21.61 24.42 16.41
CA GLU A 130 -20.27 24.33 15.85
C GLU A 130 -20.14 23.11 14.95
N GLU A 131 -19.39 23.25 13.86
CA GLU A 131 -18.95 22.11 13.05
C GLU A 131 -17.51 21.76 13.41
N VAL A 132 -17.30 20.55 13.91
CA VAL A 132 -16.00 20.07 14.36
C VAL A 132 -15.46 19.06 13.36
N SER A 133 -14.22 19.24 12.92
CA SER A 133 -13.48 18.24 12.15
C SER A 133 -12.12 17.97 12.78
N GLU A 134 -11.79 16.69 12.94
CA GLU A 134 -10.54 16.26 13.55
C GLU A 134 -9.55 15.78 12.48
N GLN A 135 -8.30 16.18 12.61
CA GLN A 135 -7.19 15.73 11.76
C GLN A 135 -6.03 15.27 12.63
N LEU A 136 -5.34 14.22 12.21
CA LEU A 136 -4.15 13.71 12.87
C LEU A 136 -2.91 14.42 12.31
N ASP A 137 -2.10 14.98 13.21
CA ASP A 137 -0.90 15.74 12.91
C ASP A 137 0.34 15.12 13.57
N ILE A 138 1.49 15.29 12.92
CA ILE A 138 2.77 14.87 13.46
C ILE A 138 3.72 16.06 13.49
N VAL A 139 4.14 16.41 14.70
CA VAL A 139 5.32 17.23 14.95
C VAL A 139 6.44 16.25 15.26
N PRO A 140 7.67 16.37 14.73
CA PRO A 140 8.73 15.42 15.03
C PRO A 140 8.83 15.16 16.54
N SER A 141 8.61 13.90 16.96
CA SER A 141 8.45 13.36 18.33
C SER A 141 7.07 13.39 19.02
N LYS A 142 6.04 14.06 18.48
CA LYS A 142 4.69 14.13 19.07
C LYS A 142 3.59 13.97 18.01
N ILE A 143 2.64 13.08 18.28
CA ILE A 143 1.40 12.99 17.50
C ILE A 143 0.31 13.76 18.25
N GLN A 144 -0.42 14.59 17.52
CA GLN A 144 -1.50 15.42 18.06
C GLN A 144 -2.70 15.41 17.12
N VAL A 145 -3.84 15.87 17.61
CA VAL A 145 -5.07 15.99 16.83
C VAL A 145 -5.38 17.46 16.66
N ILE A 146 -5.40 17.95 15.43
CA ILE A 146 -5.91 19.29 15.11
C ILE A 146 -7.43 19.20 15.03
N ARG A 147 -8.09 19.88 15.96
CA ARG A 147 -9.55 20.00 16.02
C ARG A 147 -9.95 21.34 15.40
N ASN A 148 -10.37 21.31 14.14
CA ASN A 148 -10.87 22.48 13.45
C ASN A 148 -12.33 22.72 13.86
N VAL A 149 -12.58 23.81 14.58
CA VAL A 149 -13.91 24.22 15.04
C VAL A 149 -14.40 25.38 14.19
N ARG A 150 -15.58 25.22 13.58
CA ARG A 150 -16.22 26.24 12.72
C ARG A 150 -17.57 26.63 13.31
N PRO A 151 -17.66 27.76 14.04
CA PRO A 151 -18.91 28.23 14.59
C PRO A 151 -19.93 28.58 13.51
N LYS A 152 -21.20 28.23 13.76
CA LYS A 152 -22.34 28.47 12.88
C LYS A 152 -23.15 29.62 13.43
N TYR A 153 -23.32 30.66 12.62
CA TYR A 153 -24.05 31.86 13.00
C TYR A 153 -25.36 31.97 12.22
N ALA A 154 -26.47 32.28 12.89
CA ALA A 154 -27.68 32.73 12.21
C ALA A 154 -28.40 33.83 12.99
N CYS A 155 -29.24 34.58 12.27
CA CYS A 155 -30.03 35.65 12.85
C CYS A 155 -31.36 35.08 13.39
N LYS A 156 -31.61 35.22 14.70
CA LYS A 156 -32.87 34.79 15.33
C LYS A 156 -34.08 35.66 14.98
N LYS A 157 -33.86 36.89 14.49
CA LYS A 157 -34.94 37.87 14.28
C LYS A 157 -35.60 37.73 12.91
N CYS A 158 -34.82 37.50 11.86
CA CYS A 158 -35.32 37.40 10.49
C CYS A 158 -35.22 35.99 9.91
N GLU A 159 -34.63 35.03 10.63
CA GLU A 159 -34.46 33.63 10.21
C GLU A 159 -33.87 33.44 8.78
N GLY A 160 -33.15 34.45 8.28
CA GLY A 160 -32.57 34.45 6.94
C GLY A 160 -33.49 34.91 5.80
N VAL A 161 -34.74 35.34 6.08
CA VAL A 161 -35.71 35.75 5.05
C VAL A 161 -35.27 37.02 4.29
N GLU A 162 -34.58 37.94 4.97
CA GLU A 162 -34.08 39.20 4.37
C GLU A 162 -32.63 39.09 3.83
N SER A 163 -32.08 37.88 3.79
CA SER A 163 -30.71 37.61 3.35
C SER A 163 -30.71 36.92 1.99
N ASP A 164 -30.04 37.49 0.98
CA ASP A 164 -29.79 36.82 -0.31
C ASP A 164 -28.80 35.65 -0.22
N GLY A 165 -28.12 35.49 0.93
CA GLY A 165 -27.17 34.42 1.21
C GLY A 165 -27.77 33.31 2.09
N PRO A 166 -27.01 32.21 2.33
CA PRO A 166 -27.48 31.10 3.15
C PRO A 166 -27.88 31.56 4.55
N THR A 167 -29.02 31.04 5.06
CA THR A 167 -29.56 31.35 6.39
C THR A 167 -28.55 31.18 7.52
N VAL A 168 -27.63 30.22 7.37
CA VAL A 168 -26.55 29.95 8.31
C VAL A 168 -25.23 30.36 7.70
N ALA A 169 -24.54 31.30 8.34
CA ALA A 169 -23.19 31.70 8.00
C ALA A 169 -22.19 30.81 8.74
N ILE A 170 -21.25 30.21 7.99
CA ILE A 170 -20.19 29.35 8.52
C ILE A 170 -18.91 29.69 7.74
N ALA A 171 -17.78 29.85 8.43
CA ALA A 171 -16.48 30.06 7.77
C ALA A 171 -16.19 28.90 6.81
N ARG A 172 -15.41 29.09 5.74
CA ARG A 172 -15.06 27.96 4.85
C ARG A 172 -14.09 27.00 5.55
N LEU A 173 -14.11 25.73 5.16
CA LEU A 173 -13.12 24.77 5.64
C LEU A 173 -11.76 25.14 5.03
N PRO A 174 -10.65 25.12 5.80
CA PRO A 174 -9.33 25.32 5.24
C PRO A 174 -9.05 24.30 4.14
N GLU A 175 -8.31 24.72 3.11
CA GLU A 175 -7.97 23.86 1.98
C GLU A 175 -7.09 22.69 2.45
N GLN A 176 -7.48 21.48 2.04
CA GLN A 176 -6.76 20.25 2.37
C GLN A 176 -6.16 19.67 1.09
N ILE A 177 -4.93 19.14 1.19
CA ILE A 177 -4.23 18.49 0.07
C ILE A 177 -5.10 17.37 -0.54
N ILE A 178 -5.68 16.54 0.32
CA ILE A 178 -6.62 15.50 -0.06
C ILE A 178 -7.96 15.80 0.62
N PRO A 179 -9.05 16.00 -0.14
CA PRO A 179 -10.35 16.32 0.43
C PRO A 179 -10.82 15.26 1.43
N LYS A 180 -11.25 15.73 2.61
CA LYS A 180 -11.70 14.88 3.71
C LYS A 180 -10.60 13.95 4.21
N CYS A 181 -9.31 14.24 4.05
CA CYS A 181 -8.27 13.37 4.61
C CYS A 181 -8.18 13.52 6.13
N ILE A 182 -7.84 12.42 6.82
CA ILE A 182 -7.59 12.44 8.27
C ILE A 182 -6.20 13.01 8.56
N GLY A 183 -5.24 12.83 7.64
CA GLY A 183 -3.88 13.33 7.81
C GLY A 183 -3.77 14.81 7.50
N THR A 184 -3.07 15.54 8.36
CA THR A 184 -2.59 16.90 8.07
C THR A 184 -1.48 16.87 7.02
N PRO A 185 -1.14 18.03 6.42
CA PRO A 185 0.04 18.15 5.55
C PRO A 185 1.32 17.61 6.19
N GLY A 186 1.52 17.84 7.50
CA GLY A 186 2.67 17.33 8.24
C GLY A 186 2.71 15.80 8.31
N LEU A 187 1.57 15.16 8.61
CA LEU A 187 1.48 13.70 8.63
C LEU A 187 1.76 13.09 7.25
N ILE A 188 1.16 13.68 6.21
CA ILE A 188 1.34 13.22 4.83
C ILE A 188 2.82 13.34 4.43
N ALA A 189 3.44 14.50 4.72
CA ALA A 189 4.86 14.70 4.45
C ALA A 189 5.72 13.64 5.14
N PHE A 190 5.47 13.37 6.43
CA PHE A 190 6.21 12.36 7.19
C PHE A 190 6.08 10.95 6.61
N VAL A 191 4.87 10.51 6.25
CA VAL A 191 4.64 9.18 5.67
C VAL A 191 5.36 9.04 4.32
N ILE A 192 5.32 10.09 3.49
CA ILE A 192 5.99 10.13 2.18
C ILE A 192 7.51 10.11 2.35
N THR A 193 8.07 10.95 3.23
CA THR A 193 9.52 10.96 3.47
C THR A 193 9.98 9.62 4.03
N ALA A 194 9.27 9.07 5.01
CA ALA A 194 9.60 7.77 5.58
C ALA A 194 9.58 6.66 4.51
N LYS A 195 8.61 6.69 3.58
CA LYS A 195 8.47 5.66 2.54
C LYS A 195 9.53 5.79 1.45
N PHE A 196 9.73 7.00 0.93
CA PHE A 196 10.51 7.22 -0.30
C PHE A 196 11.94 7.70 -0.05
N VAL A 197 12.21 8.36 1.07
CA VAL A 197 13.55 8.82 1.45
C VAL A 197 14.22 7.82 2.39
N ASP A 198 13.52 7.42 3.45
CA ASP A 198 14.09 6.54 4.49
C ASP A 198 13.89 5.04 4.21
N ALA A 199 13.32 4.70 3.04
CA ALA A 199 13.02 3.34 2.60
C ALA A 199 12.23 2.50 3.63
N LEU A 200 11.39 3.13 4.45
CA LEU A 200 10.62 2.50 5.51
C LEU A 200 9.29 1.96 4.95
N PRO A 201 9.07 0.63 4.87
CA PRO A 201 7.84 0.08 4.29
C PRO A 201 6.60 0.40 5.13
N PHE A 202 5.43 0.51 4.49
CA PHE A 202 4.18 0.90 5.17
C PHE A 202 3.76 -0.04 6.31
N TYR A 203 4.02 -1.35 6.21
CA TYR A 203 3.72 -2.27 7.32
C TYR A 203 4.54 -1.95 8.58
N ARG A 204 5.76 -1.40 8.41
CA ARG A 204 6.64 -1.02 9.52
C ARG A 204 6.21 0.33 10.08
N GLN A 205 5.79 1.26 9.23
CA GLN A 205 5.18 2.53 9.64
C GLN A 205 3.89 2.29 10.43
N GLU A 206 3.02 1.38 9.97
CA GLU A 206 1.81 0.94 10.70
C GLU A 206 2.16 0.44 12.11
N LYS A 207 3.17 -0.43 12.25
CA LYS A 207 3.67 -0.88 13.57
C LYS A 207 4.25 0.26 14.42
N GLN A 208 4.91 1.25 13.81
CA GLN A 208 5.40 2.44 14.53
C GLN A 208 4.25 3.27 15.08
N PHE A 209 3.23 3.57 14.27
CA PHE A 209 2.05 4.30 14.72
C PHE A 209 1.29 3.55 15.81
N LEU A 210 1.17 2.21 15.69
CA LEU A 210 0.53 1.37 16.70
C LEU A 210 1.22 1.47 18.07
N ARG A 211 2.56 1.54 18.11
CA ARG A 211 3.31 1.73 19.35
C ARG A 211 3.05 3.07 20.02
N ILE A 212 2.66 4.07 19.23
CA ILE A 212 2.28 5.41 19.72
C ILE A 212 0.77 5.47 20.03
N GLY A 213 0.06 4.33 19.96
CA GLY A 213 -1.37 4.25 20.23
C GLY A 213 -2.26 4.61 19.03
N VAL A 214 -1.69 4.89 17.85
CA VAL A 214 -2.42 5.34 16.67
C VAL A 214 -2.61 4.20 15.68
N LYS A 215 -3.87 3.90 15.35
CA LYS A 215 -4.22 2.81 14.41
C LYS A 215 -4.40 3.35 12.99
N ILE A 216 -3.32 3.43 12.21
CA ILE A 216 -3.36 3.75 10.78
C ILE A 216 -3.06 2.48 9.97
N SER A 217 -4.00 2.10 9.09
CA SER A 217 -3.82 0.91 8.24
C SER A 217 -2.85 1.20 7.09
N ARG A 218 -1.97 0.26 6.78
CA ARG A 218 -1.11 0.30 5.58
C ARG A 218 -1.87 0.38 4.25
N ALA A 219 -3.15 0.04 4.23
CA ALA A 219 -3.99 0.15 3.03
C ALA A 219 -4.54 1.57 2.80
N THR A 220 -4.47 2.41 3.84
CA THR A 220 -4.95 3.81 3.82
C THR A 220 -3.81 4.83 3.84
N MET A 221 -2.56 4.36 3.96
CA MET A 221 -1.32 5.13 3.75
C MET A 221 -0.87 5.00 2.30
#